data_AF-A0A2R6HQG7-F1
#
_entry.id   AF-A0A2R6HQG7-F1
#
_cell.length_a   1.000
_cell.length_b   1.000
_cell.length_c   1.000
_cell.angle_alpha   90.00
_cell.angle_beta   90.00
_cell.angle_gamma   90.00
#
_symmetry.space_group_name_H-M   'P 1'
#
loop_
_entity.id
_entity.type
_entity.pdbx_description
1 polymer ?
#
loop_
_entity_poly.entity_id
_entity_poly.type
_entity_poly.pdbx_seq_one_letter_code
_entity_poly.pdbx_strand_id
1 'polypeptide(L)'
;MSGETNNTDSERPESEATTLDGTAWEDRPVDPDLHSDLGYTLVNWEVVQAACDDKKVFLPIEESMLKEEAFIVAEPDSYCDLGTKL
;
A
#
# COMPACT_ATOMS: atom_id res chain seq x y z
N MET A 1 45.07 -12.88 21.35
CA MET A 1 44.91 -13.68 20.11
C MET A 1 43.98 -14.81 20.49
N SER A 2 42.68 -14.66 20.29
CA SER A 2 42.03 -14.98 19.01
C SER A 2 40.77 -14.15 18.82
N GLY A 3 40.70 -13.42 17.70
CA GLY A 3 39.47 -12.80 17.22
C GLY A 3 38.65 -13.79 16.39
N GLU A 4 37.36 -13.46 16.26
CA GLU A 4 36.50 -13.54 15.06
C GLU A 4 36.54 -14.82 14.20
N THR A 5 35.42 -15.45 13.82
CA THR A 5 34.15 -14.90 13.32
C THR A 5 33.03 -15.92 13.56
N ASN A 6 31.89 -15.44 14.07
CA ASN A 6 30.64 -16.18 14.02
C ASN A 6 30.11 -16.09 12.59
N ASN A 7 30.45 -17.07 11.75
CA ASN A 7 29.84 -17.20 10.43
C ASN A 7 28.45 -17.79 10.63
N THR A 8 27.52 -16.95 11.08
CA THR A 8 26.11 -17.12 10.72
C THR A 8 26.07 -16.88 9.22
N ASP A 9 26.22 -17.97 8.48
CA ASP A 9 25.84 -18.09 7.09
C ASP A 9 24.32 -17.88 7.02
N SER A 10 23.92 -16.62 7.12
CA SER A 10 22.61 -16.19 6.64
C SER A 10 22.74 -16.16 5.13
N GLU A 11 22.70 -17.36 4.53
CA GLU A 11 22.21 -17.55 3.19
C GLU A 11 20.87 -16.82 3.16
N ARG A 12 20.86 -15.60 2.60
CA ARG A 12 19.61 -14.95 2.22
C ARG A 12 19.07 -15.86 1.12
N PRO A 13 18.04 -16.70 1.34
CA PRO A 13 17.57 -17.57 0.28
C PRO A 13 17.24 -16.66 -0.90
N GLU A 14 17.91 -16.94 -2.02
CA GLU A 14 17.65 -16.31 -3.29
C GLU A 14 16.17 -16.46 -3.54
N SER A 15 15.43 -15.36 -3.36
CA SER A 15 14.10 -15.10 -3.90
C SER A 15 13.40 -16.37 -4.33
N GLU A 16 12.82 -17.11 -3.38
CA GLU A 16 11.71 -17.98 -3.70
C GLU A 16 10.65 -17.05 -4.27
N ALA A 17 10.64 -16.91 -5.60
CA ALA A 17 9.48 -16.37 -6.28
C ALA A 17 8.35 -17.27 -5.82
N THR A 18 7.52 -16.77 -4.90
CA THR A 18 6.39 -17.51 -4.37
C THR A 18 5.45 -17.74 -5.54
N THR A 19 5.64 -18.87 -6.22
CA THR A 19 4.78 -19.31 -7.31
C THR A 19 3.41 -19.54 -6.71
N LEU A 20 2.38 -18.98 -7.32
CA LEU A 20 1.01 -19.11 -6.84
C LEU A 20 0.43 -20.51 -7.11
N ASP A 21 1.21 -21.40 -7.73
CA ASP A 21 0.85 -22.79 -8.00
C ASP A 21 0.39 -23.55 -6.74
N GLY A 22 -0.76 -24.22 -6.84
CA GLY A 22 -1.44 -24.94 -5.77
C GLY A 22 -2.22 -24.06 -4.80
N THR A 23 -2.25 -22.73 -5.00
CA THR A 23 -2.99 -21.81 -4.13
C THR A 23 -4.33 -21.41 -4.75
N ALA A 24 -5.24 -20.88 -3.92
CA ALA A 24 -6.50 -20.29 -4.39
C ALA A 24 -6.32 -19.03 -5.27
N TRP A 25 -5.07 -18.57 -5.44
CA TRP A 25 -4.69 -17.42 -6.25
C TRP A 25 -4.11 -17.81 -7.62
N GLU A 26 -3.84 -19.10 -7.90
CA GLU A 26 -3.29 -19.57 -9.17
C GLU A 26 -4.18 -19.19 -10.37
N ASP A 27 -5.49 -19.41 -10.23
CA ASP A 27 -6.49 -19.17 -11.29
C ASP A 27 -7.18 -17.79 -11.20
N ARG A 28 -6.77 -16.93 -10.26
CA ARG A 28 -7.40 -15.60 -10.10
C ARG A 28 -6.89 -14.64 -11.18
N PRO A 29 -7.75 -13.73 -11.68
CA PRO A 29 -7.32 -12.70 -12.60
C PRO A 29 -6.25 -11.81 -11.96
N VAL A 30 -5.22 -11.45 -12.73
CA VAL A 30 -4.15 -10.53 -12.31
C VAL A 30 -4.72 -9.14 -11.99
N ASP A 31 -5.78 -8.75 -12.68
CA ASP A 31 -6.55 -7.53 -12.44
C ASP A 31 -7.95 -7.92 -11.92
N PRO A 32 -8.14 -8.09 -10.60
CA PRO A 32 -9.43 -8.45 -10.02
C PRO A 32 -10.42 -7.28 -10.12
N ASP A 33 -11.69 -7.58 -10.35
CA ASP A 33 -12.71 -6.53 -10.35
C ASP A 33 -12.93 -6.00 -8.93
N LEU A 34 -12.79 -4.69 -8.75
CA LEU A 34 -12.91 -4.05 -7.44
C LEU A 34 -14.23 -4.38 -6.75
N HIS A 35 -15.34 -4.41 -7.50
CA HIS A 35 -16.67 -4.58 -6.94
C HIS A 35 -17.03 -6.05 -6.77
N SER A 36 -16.85 -6.86 -7.82
CA SER A 36 -17.25 -8.28 -7.84
C SER A 36 -16.26 -9.21 -7.16
N ASP A 37 -14.96 -8.98 -7.27
CA ASP A 37 -13.94 -9.83 -6.65
C ASP A 37 -13.56 -9.34 -5.24
N LEU A 38 -13.53 -8.03 -5.00
CA LEU A 38 -13.02 -7.45 -3.76
C LEU A 38 -14.08 -6.76 -2.88
N GLY A 39 -15.30 -6.52 -3.40
CA GLY A 39 -16.36 -5.85 -2.66
C GLY A 39 -16.07 -4.38 -2.33
N TYR A 40 -15.11 -3.76 -3.03
CA TYR A 40 -14.76 -2.36 -2.89
C TYR A 40 -15.49 -1.50 -3.92
N THR A 41 -15.91 -0.33 -3.48
CA THR A 41 -16.43 0.73 -4.35
C THR A 41 -15.39 1.83 -4.43
N LEU A 42 -15.09 2.29 -5.64
CA LEU A 42 -14.24 3.46 -5.83
C LEU A 42 -14.96 4.69 -5.28
N VAL A 43 -14.25 5.40 -4.42
CA VAL A 43 -14.67 6.68 -3.88
C VAL A 43 -13.75 7.73 -4.45
N ASN A 44 -14.32 8.86 -4.81
CA ASN A 44 -13.54 9.99 -5.24
C ASN A 44 -13.04 10.75 -4.00
N TRP A 45 -11.76 11.12 -4.00
CA TRP A 45 -11.12 11.80 -2.87
C TRP A 45 -10.61 13.17 -3.30
N GLU A 46 -10.74 14.15 -2.41
CA GLU A 46 -10.11 15.46 -2.51
C GLU A 46 -8.86 15.49 -1.62
N VAL A 47 -7.79 16.09 -2.13
CA VAL A 47 -6.51 16.20 -1.40
C VAL A 47 -6.33 17.64 -0.93
N VAL A 48 -6.25 17.80 0.39
CA VAL A 48 -6.05 19.09 1.05
C VAL A 48 -4.68 19.10 1.73
N GLN A 49 -3.90 20.15 1.51
CA GLN A 49 -2.66 20.36 2.24
C GLN A 49 -2.98 21.02 3.59
N ALA A 50 -2.48 20.43 4.69
CA ALA A 50 -2.65 21.04 6.01
C ALA A 50 -1.89 22.37 6.07
N ALA A 51 -2.51 23.40 6.65
CA ALA A 51 -1.90 24.74 6.69
C ALA A 51 -0.73 24.86 7.68
N CYS A 52 -0.63 23.96 8.66
CA CYS A 52 0.34 24.03 9.76
C CYS A 52 1.46 22.98 9.67
N ASP A 53 1.27 21.94 8.86
CA ASP A 53 2.19 20.81 8.72
C ASP A 53 2.30 20.46 7.23
N ASP A 54 3.43 19.88 6.81
CA ASP A 54 3.60 19.30 5.46
C ASP A 54 2.78 18.00 5.23
N LYS A 55 1.76 17.77 6.06
CA LYS A 55 0.85 16.62 5.97
C LYS A 55 -0.21 16.86 4.91
N LYS A 56 -0.54 15.79 4.18
CA LYS A 56 -1.67 15.78 3.25
C LYS A 56 -2.85 15.06 3.88
N VAL A 57 -4.02 15.66 3.74
CA VAL A 57 -5.29 15.09 4.17
C VAL A 57 -6.08 14.71 2.94
N PHE A 58 -6.49 13.45 2.87
CA PHE A 58 -7.38 12.94 1.86
C PHE A 58 -8.78 12.87 2.45
N LEU A 59 -9.73 13.55 1.82
CA LEU A 59 -11.13 13.59 2.23
C LEU A 59 -12.00 12.94 1.15
N PRO A 60 -12.88 11.99 1.50
CA PRO A 60 -13.85 11.47 0.56
C PRO A 60 -14.81 12.61 0.16
N ILE A 61 -15.16 12.71 -1.12
CA ILE A 61 -16.10 13.71 -1.63
C ILE A 61 -17.51 13.50 -1.03
N GLU A 62 -17.85 12.25 -0.71
CA GLU A 62 -19.11 11.91 -0.06
C GLU A 62 -19.09 12.33 1.42
N GLU A 63 -19.84 13.39 1.76
CA GLU A 63 -19.95 13.91 3.13
C GLU A 63 -20.42 12.88 4.15
N SER A 64 -21.16 11.85 3.71
CA SER A 64 -21.59 10.74 4.56
C SER A 64 -20.40 9.93 5.08
N MET A 65 -19.38 9.70 4.25
CA MET A 65 -18.16 8.99 4.64
C MET A 65 -17.26 9.84 5.54
N LEU A 66 -17.30 11.17 5.37
CA LEU A 66 -16.60 12.09 6.27
C LEU A 66 -17.11 11.96 7.72
N LYS A 67 -18.41 11.74 7.89
CA LYS A 67 -19.05 11.52 9.21
C LYS A 67 -18.67 10.18 9.85
N GLU A 68 -18.24 9.23 9.04
CA GLU A 68 -17.75 7.91 9.47
C GLU A 68 -16.23 7.91 9.73
N GLU A 69 -15.61 9.10 9.81
CA GLU A 69 -14.18 9.26 10.04
C GLU A 69 -13.30 8.59 8.96
N ALA A 70 -13.84 8.39 7.75
CA ALA A 70 -13.14 7.80 6.62
C ALA A 70 -12.20 8.81 5.93
N PHE A 71 -11.36 9.51 6.69
CA PHE A 71 -10.33 10.42 6.15
C PHE A 71 -8.94 9.88 6.42
N ILE A 72 -7.98 10.22 5.56
CA ILE A 72 -6.60 9.75 5.67
C ILE A 72 -5.70 10.96 5.88
N VAL A 73 -4.85 10.92 6.92
CA VAL A 73 -3.79 11.89 7.15
C VAL A 73 -2.46 11.21 6.87
N ALA A 74 -1.76 11.66 5.83
CA ALA A 74 -0.48 11.09 5.43
C ALA A 74 0.65 12.11 5.64
N GLU A 75 1.79 11.58 6.12
CA GLU A 75 3.06 12.30 6.12
C GLU A 75 3.63 12.38 4.69
N PRO A 76 4.53 13.35 4.41
CA PRO A 76 5.10 13.55 3.07
C PRO A 76 5.76 12.29 2.48
N ASP A 77 6.38 11.45 3.31
CA ASP A 77 7.04 10.21 2.88
C ASP A 77 6.09 9.00 2.80
N SER A 78 4.83 9.14 3.26
CA SER A 78 3.85 8.05 3.36
C SER A 78 2.93 7.94 2.15
N TYR A 79 3.07 8.82 1.16
CA TYR A 79 2.33 8.73 -0.10
C TYR A 79 3.28 8.89 -1.29
N CYS A 80 2.97 8.23 -2.40
CA CYS A 80 3.70 8.37 -3.66
C CYS A 80 2.77 8.93 -4.72
N ASP A 81 3.14 10.07 -5.32
CA ASP A 81 2.44 10.61 -6.47
C ASP A 81 2.88 9.88 -7.74
N LEU A 82 1.96 9.13 -8.35
CA LEU A 82 2.23 8.36 -9.57
C LEU A 82 2.03 9.18 -10.86
N GLY A 83 1.55 10.43 -10.76
CA GLY A 83 1.27 11.30 -11.91
C GLY A 83 2.44 12.21 -12.30
N THR A 84 3.39 12.42 -11.39
CA THR A 84 4.54 13.32 -11.57
C THR A 84 5.81 12.63 -12.07
N LYS A 85 5.80 11.29 -12.20
CA LYS A 85 6.92 10.51 -12.75
C LYS A 85 6.61 10.05 -14.18
N LEU A 86 6.78 10.96 -15.13
CA LEU A 86 6.98 10.69 -16.55
C LEU A 86 8.41 11.05 -16.94
#